data_AF-A0A535PZX5-F1
#
_entry.id   AF-A0A535PZX5-F1
#
_cell.length_a   1.000
_cell.length_b   1.000
_cell.length_c   1.000
_cell.angle_alpha   90.00
_cell.angle_beta   90.00
_cell.angle_gamma   90.00
#
_symmetry.space_group_name_H-M   'P 1'
#
loop_
_entity.id
_entity.type
_entity.pdbx_description
1 polymer ?
#
loop_
_entity_poly.entity_id
_entity_poly.type
_entity_poly.pdbx_seq_one_letter_code
_entity_poly.pdbx_strand_id
1 'polypeptide(L)'
;MIDFCTNPGSTSNGGEAKVVLQKTSKGKTIQRRSTGWATIMKAPMEKVLKRLKERGFCTGEGEPTAKGLWTSLDADQIIQLYSSVNRGLQNYYRFVDNWKQCSRIQYILKFSLAKTLAQKYKISVPQVFQRFGKDLSLLIKGRGGKPDRQVSFYQNQDWVKKKLAFQGGSQDDMDVVRTLVRLRTRSKLGKPCCICGEAQKQIEMHHIRHIRKLSNKRVATGFNRLLRAMNRKQVPVCSDCHWKIHRGEYDGLKLSNLAYPPR
;
A
#
# COMPACT_ATOMS: atom_id res chain seq x y z
N MET A 1 12.21 32.28 -40.05
CA MET A 1 10.83 32.33 -39.57
C MET A 1 10.81 31.80 -38.14
N ILE A 2 10.47 32.71 -37.23
CA ILE A 2 10.04 32.52 -35.83
C ILE A 2 11.16 32.36 -34.79
N ASP A 3 11.34 33.49 -34.14
CA ASP A 3 12.28 33.90 -33.11
C ASP A 3 12.15 33.21 -31.75
N PHE A 4 13.29 33.20 -31.06
CA PHE A 4 13.42 33.06 -29.62
C PHE A 4 12.73 34.21 -28.89
N CYS A 5 11.86 33.91 -27.92
CA CYS A 5 11.54 34.84 -26.83
C CYS A 5 11.10 34.10 -25.55
N THR A 6 11.98 34.20 -24.54
CA THR A 6 11.70 34.52 -23.13
C THR A 6 10.73 33.65 -22.30
N ASN A 7 11.30 33.02 -21.27
CA ASN A 7 10.61 32.72 -20.01
C ASN A 7 9.91 33.97 -19.46
N PRO A 8 8.77 33.77 -18.78
CA PRO A 8 8.60 34.36 -17.46
C PRO A 8 8.30 33.29 -16.43
N GLY A 9 9.12 33.24 -15.38
CA GLY A 9 8.73 32.60 -14.14
C GLY A 9 7.42 33.21 -13.67
N SER A 10 6.39 32.38 -13.54
CA SER A 10 5.15 32.75 -12.84
C SER A 10 4.91 31.75 -11.72
N THR A 11 5.30 32.15 -10.51
CA THR A 11 4.67 31.68 -9.28
C THR A 11 3.21 32.12 -9.33
N SER A 12 2.37 31.35 -10.01
CA SER A 12 0.93 31.59 -10.05
C SER A 12 0.33 31.22 -8.69
N ASN A 13 -0.28 32.21 -8.04
CA ASN A 13 -1.18 32.01 -6.90
C ASN A 13 -2.38 31.17 -7.37
N GLY A 14 -2.22 29.85 -7.33
CA GLY A 14 -3.12 28.86 -7.93
C GLY A 14 -4.38 28.59 -7.09
N GLY A 15 -5.30 29.55 -7.05
CA GLY A 15 -6.65 29.33 -6.52
C GLY A 15 -7.70 29.49 -7.62
N GLU A 16 -8.61 28.53 -7.75
CA GLU A 16 -9.85 28.70 -8.50
C GLU A 16 -10.90 29.36 -7.59
N ALA A 17 -11.79 30.17 -8.17
CA ALA A 17 -12.89 30.77 -7.42
C ALA A 17 -13.82 29.67 -6.88
N LYS A 18 -14.11 29.69 -5.57
CA LYS A 18 -14.97 28.69 -4.94
C LYS A 18 -16.41 28.82 -5.46
N VAL A 19 -16.88 27.86 -6.27
CA VAL A 19 -18.27 27.79 -6.74
C VAL A 19 -19.08 26.87 -5.82
N VAL A 20 -20.20 27.37 -5.32
CA VAL A 20 -21.15 26.61 -4.48
C VAL A 20 -22.47 26.48 -5.23
N LEU A 21 -23.06 25.28 -5.22
CA LEU A 21 -24.39 25.02 -5.75
C LEU A 21 -25.43 25.39 -4.70
N GLN A 22 -26.29 26.36 -4.99
CA GLN A 22 -27.39 26.76 -4.12
C GLN A 22 -28.73 26.38 -4.78
N LYS A 23 -29.63 25.77 -4.00
CA LYS A 23 -31.00 25.51 -4.45
C LYS A 23 -31.87 26.73 -4.16
N THR A 24 -32.56 27.22 -5.17
CA THR A 24 -33.59 28.26 -5.02
C THR A 24 -34.85 27.66 -4.40
N SER A 25 -35.69 28.48 -3.78
CA SER A 25 -37.00 28.08 -3.22
C SER A 25 -37.87 27.29 -4.23
N LYS A 26 -37.77 27.58 -5.54
CA LYS A 26 -38.46 26.84 -6.63
C LYS A 26 -37.72 25.58 -7.12
N GLY A 27 -36.74 25.06 -6.38
CA GLY A 27 -36.02 23.81 -6.71
C GLY A 27 -34.94 23.91 -7.80
N LYS A 28 -34.80 25.03 -8.51
CA LYS A 28 -33.70 25.24 -9.47
C LYS A 28 -32.36 25.34 -8.76
N THR A 29 -31.33 24.69 -9.30
CA THR A 29 -29.96 24.74 -8.76
C THR A 29 -29.16 25.80 -9.51
N ILE A 30 -28.60 26.78 -8.80
CA ILE A 30 -27.81 27.88 -9.36
C ILE A 30 -26.37 27.78 -8.85
N GLN A 31 -25.40 28.00 -9.74
CA GLN A 31 -23.99 28.13 -9.38
C GLN A 31 -23.71 29.55 -8.88
N ARG A 32 -23.30 29.69 -7.62
CA ARG A 32 -22.90 30.98 -7.03
C ARG A 32 -21.41 30.96 -6.73
N ARG A 33 -20.67 31.99 -7.18
CA ARG A 33 -19.30 32.20 -6.71
C ARG A 33 -19.35 32.68 -5.26
N SER A 34 -18.74 31.93 -4.36
CA SER A 34 -18.56 32.28 -2.95
C SER A 34 -17.28 33.11 -2.81
N THR A 35 -17.28 34.05 -1.88
CA THR A 35 -16.06 34.72 -1.42
C THR A 35 -15.11 33.67 -0.83
N GLY A 36 -13.88 33.61 -1.35
CA GLY A 36 -12.85 32.64 -0.95
C GLY A 36 -12.19 31.91 -2.14
N TRP A 37 -10.89 31.68 -2.02
CA TRP A 37 -10.10 30.91 -2.97
C TRP A 37 -10.13 29.42 -2.61
N ALA A 38 -10.32 28.53 -3.59
CA ALA A 38 -10.13 27.10 -3.38
C ALA A 38 -8.65 26.76 -3.53
N THR A 39 -8.01 26.25 -2.48
CA THR A 39 -6.62 25.78 -2.55
C THR A 39 -6.50 24.62 -3.53
N ILE A 40 -5.69 24.79 -4.58
CA ILE A 40 -5.38 23.75 -5.55
C ILE A 40 -4.08 23.08 -5.12
N MET A 41 -4.10 21.76 -5.00
CA MET A 41 -2.91 20.96 -4.73
C MET A 41 -2.63 20.10 -5.96
N LYS A 42 -1.44 20.26 -6.56
CA LYS A 42 -0.98 19.47 -7.71
C LYS A 42 0.18 18.57 -7.32
N ALA A 43 0.16 17.33 -7.80
CA ALA A 43 1.24 16.38 -7.65
C ALA A 43 2.38 16.82 -8.58
N PRO A 44 3.63 16.88 -8.09
CA PRO A 44 4.78 17.26 -8.90
C PRO A 44 5.19 16.07 -9.80
N MET A 45 4.49 15.89 -10.91
CA MET A 45 4.63 14.71 -11.79
C MET A 45 6.06 14.52 -12.27
N GLU A 46 6.74 15.60 -12.66
CA GLU A 46 8.14 15.56 -13.10
C GLU A 46 9.08 15.02 -12.02
N LYS A 47 8.91 15.46 -10.77
CA LYS A 47 9.71 14.98 -9.63
C LYS A 47 9.44 13.50 -9.36
N VAL A 48 8.19 13.06 -9.52
CA VAL A 48 7.82 11.64 -9.36
C VAL A 48 8.43 10.79 -10.48
N LEU A 49 8.36 11.25 -11.74
CA LEU A 49 8.97 10.57 -12.88
C LEU A 49 10.50 10.50 -12.74
N LYS A 50 11.15 11.57 -12.29
CA LYS A 50 12.58 11.57 -11.98
C LYS A 50 12.95 10.49 -10.95
N ARG A 51 12.19 10.39 -9.85
CA ARG A 51 12.38 9.33 -8.84
C ARG A 51 12.13 7.93 -9.39
N LEU A 52 11.18 7.76 -10.30
CA LEU A 52 10.92 6.47 -10.96
C LEU A 52 12.07 6.07 -11.90
N LYS A 53 12.64 7.03 -12.62
CA LYS A 53 13.84 6.86 -13.45
C LYS A 53 15.04 6.48 -12.61
N GLU A 54 15.33 7.20 -11.53
CA GLU A 54 16.42 6.89 -10.59
C GLU A 54 16.30 5.48 -10.01
N ARG A 55 15.06 5.02 -9.78
CA ARG A 55 14.78 3.65 -9.34
C ARG A 55 14.76 2.63 -10.48
N GLY A 56 14.93 3.01 -11.74
CA GLY A 56 15.00 2.10 -12.88
C GLY A 56 13.64 1.50 -13.31
N PHE A 57 12.54 2.22 -13.11
CA PHE A 57 11.22 1.80 -13.62
C PHE A 57 10.92 2.35 -15.02
N CYS A 58 11.54 3.46 -15.39
CA CYS A 58 11.35 4.11 -16.68
C CYS A 58 12.63 4.73 -17.24
N THR A 59 12.62 5.02 -18.53
CA THR A 59 13.64 5.80 -19.24
C THR A 59 13.52 7.29 -18.94
N GLY A 60 14.46 8.10 -19.46
CA GLY A 60 14.42 9.56 -19.37
C GLY A 60 13.15 10.19 -19.95
N GLU A 61 12.56 9.53 -20.95
CA GLU A 61 11.36 9.96 -21.67
C GLU A 61 10.06 9.48 -20.99
N GLY A 62 10.17 8.76 -19.87
CA GLY A 62 9.02 8.21 -19.16
C GLY A 62 8.46 6.94 -19.80
N GLU A 63 9.24 6.26 -20.65
CA GLU A 63 8.86 4.96 -21.17
C GLU A 63 9.14 3.85 -20.14
N PRO A 64 8.27 2.83 -20.01
CA PRO A 64 8.47 1.75 -19.05
C PRO A 64 9.70 0.90 -19.40
N THR A 65 10.52 0.56 -18.41
CA THR A 65 11.73 -0.28 -18.59
C THR A 65 11.66 -1.51 -17.70
N ALA A 66 12.28 -2.62 -18.13
CA ALA A 66 12.40 -3.82 -17.30
C ALA A 66 13.36 -3.55 -16.12
N LYS A 67 12.98 -4.00 -14.92
CA LYS A 67 13.84 -3.88 -13.74
C LYS A 67 14.64 -5.16 -13.54
N GLY A 68 15.81 -5.22 -14.18
CA GLY A 68 16.70 -6.40 -14.15
C GLY A 68 17.01 -6.91 -12.75
N LEU A 69 17.21 -6.01 -11.77
CA LEU A 69 17.51 -6.36 -10.38
C LEU A 69 16.47 -7.25 -9.70
N TRP A 70 15.21 -7.23 -10.16
CA TRP A 70 14.12 -8.01 -9.57
C TRP A 70 13.84 -9.33 -10.31
N THR A 71 14.51 -9.59 -11.44
CA THR A 71 14.29 -10.82 -12.22
C THR A 71 14.65 -12.10 -11.46
N SER A 72 15.56 -12.00 -10.48
CA SER A 72 15.95 -13.09 -9.57
C SER A 72 14.88 -13.48 -8.53
N LEU A 73 13.88 -12.61 -8.28
CA LEU A 73 12.81 -12.88 -7.32
C LEU A 73 11.68 -13.69 -7.96
N ASP A 74 10.91 -14.42 -7.16
CA ASP A 74 9.74 -15.16 -7.65
C ASP A 74 8.70 -14.21 -8.25
N ALA A 75 7.94 -14.68 -9.25
CA ALA A 75 7.02 -13.80 -9.98
C ALA A 75 5.92 -13.21 -9.08
N ASP A 76 5.48 -13.93 -8.05
CA ASP A 76 4.54 -13.40 -7.07
C ASP A 76 5.14 -12.27 -6.22
N GLN A 77 6.41 -12.39 -5.84
CA GLN A 77 7.14 -11.36 -5.11
C GLN A 77 7.34 -10.11 -5.99
N ILE A 78 7.69 -10.30 -7.27
CA ILE A 78 7.81 -9.21 -8.24
C ILE A 78 6.48 -8.44 -8.33
N ILE A 79 5.36 -9.13 -8.54
CA ILE A 79 4.04 -8.50 -8.64
C ILE A 79 3.69 -7.75 -7.35
N GLN A 80 3.94 -8.35 -6.18
CA GLN A 80 3.69 -7.69 -4.88
C GLN A 80 4.50 -6.41 -4.70
N LEU A 81 5.78 -6.43 -5.08
CA LEU A 81 6.64 -5.24 -4.99
C LEU A 81 6.13 -4.11 -5.87
N TYR A 82 5.84 -4.38 -7.14
CA TYR A 82 5.26 -3.38 -8.04
C TYR A 82 3.91 -2.85 -7.55
N SER A 83 3.05 -3.76 -7.07
CA SER A 83 1.74 -3.43 -6.49
C SER A 83 1.87 -2.51 -5.27
N SER A 84 2.83 -2.79 -4.39
CA SER A 84 3.10 -1.98 -3.18
C SER A 84 3.60 -0.56 -3.52
N VAL A 85 4.48 -0.43 -4.50
CA VAL A 85 4.98 0.88 -4.97
C VAL A 85 3.82 1.69 -5.56
N ASN A 86 3.00 1.07 -6.41
CA ASN A 86 1.85 1.73 -7.01
C ASN A 86 0.85 2.19 -5.94
N ARG A 87 0.48 1.31 -5.00
CA ARG A 87 -0.41 1.65 -3.87
C ARG A 87 0.14 2.80 -3.02
N GLY A 88 1.44 2.78 -2.71
CA GLY A 88 2.07 3.83 -1.92
C GLY A 88 1.99 5.20 -2.59
N LEU A 89 2.33 5.28 -3.88
CA LEU A 89 2.24 6.52 -4.65
C LEU A 89 0.79 7.02 -4.77
N GLN A 90 -0.13 6.10 -5.03
CA GLN A 90 -1.53 6.43 -5.18
C GLN A 90 -2.17 6.92 -3.89
N ASN A 91 -1.90 6.24 -2.77
CA ASN A 91 -2.38 6.69 -1.46
C ASN A 91 -1.80 8.05 -1.10
N TYR A 92 -0.51 8.28 -1.38
CA TYR A 92 0.14 9.56 -1.11
C TYR A 92 -0.47 10.71 -1.91
N TYR A 93 -0.78 10.54 -3.19
CA TYR A 93 -1.31 11.62 -4.05
C TYR A 93 -2.84 11.63 -4.22
N ARG A 94 -3.61 10.87 -3.43
CA ARG A 94 -5.06 10.68 -3.62
C ARG A 94 -5.92 11.95 -3.48
N PHE A 95 -5.42 12.92 -2.71
CA PHE A 95 -6.11 14.16 -2.37
C PHE A 95 -5.91 15.28 -3.40
N VAL A 96 -5.10 15.03 -4.43
CA VAL A 96 -4.58 16.04 -5.35
C VAL A 96 -5.59 16.34 -6.47
N ASP A 97 -5.62 17.57 -6.97
CA ASP A 97 -6.49 18.01 -8.06
C ASP A 97 -6.16 17.38 -9.41
N ASN A 98 -4.88 17.19 -9.74
CA ASN A 98 -4.45 16.49 -10.96
C ASN A 98 -4.39 14.96 -10.80
N TRP A 99 -5.27 14.37 -9.98
CA TRP A 99 -5.30 12.92 -9.72
C TRP A 99 -5.38 12.07 -10.99
N LYS A 100 -6.14 12.51 -12.01
CA LYS A 100 -6.20 11.84 -13.33
C LYS A 100 -4.83 11.71 -14.01
N GLN A 101 -3.92 12.67 -13.83
CA GLN A 101 -2.57 12.60 -14.40
C GLN A 101 -1.71 11.52 -13.73
N CYS A 102 -2.02 11.14 -12.48
CA CYS A 102 -1.35 10.03 -11.79
C CYS A 102 -1.59 8.67 -12.46
N SER A 103 -2.58 8.54 -13.35
CA SER A 103 -2.79 7.34 -14.17
C SER A 103 -1.58 6.97 -15.03
N ARG A 104 -0.80 7.97 -15.47
CA ARG A 104 0.44 7.75 -16.21
C ARG A 104 1.49 6.98 -15.39
N ILE A 105 1.54 7.20 -14.08
CA ILE A 105 2.44 6.48 -13.16
C ILE A 105 2.04 5.01 -13.07
N GLN A 106 0.74 4.73 -12.90
CA GLN A 106 0.23 3.36 -12.89
C GLN A 106 0.54 2.64 -14.19
N TYR A 107 0.40 3.31 -15.34
CA TYR A 107 0.80 2.78 -16.63
C TYR A 107 2.28 2.40 -16.67
N ILE A 108 3.17 3.30 -16.23
CA ILE A 108 4.62 3.05 -16.21
C ILE A 108 4.94 1.80 -15.38
N LEU A 109 4.39 1.73 -14.17
CA LEU A 109 4.63 0.59 -13.27
C LEU A 109 4.08 -0.72 -13.82
N LYS A 110 2.88 -0.70 -14.43
CA LYS A 110 2.25 -1.88 -15.04
C LYS A 110 3.06 -2.44 -16.20
N PHE A 111 3.51 -1.60 -17.12
CA PHE A 111 4.28 -2.04 -18.26
C PHE A 111 5.73 -2.39 -17.89
N SER A 112 6.32 -1.71 -16.89
CA SER A 112 7.62 -2.08 -16.32
C SER A 112 7.56 -3.48 -15.68
N LEU A 113 6.48 -3.78 -14.94
CA LEU A 113 6.22 -5.11 -14.40
C LEU A 113 6.11 -6.15 -15.52
N ALA A 114 5.32 -5.87 -16.56
CA ALA A 114 5.17 -6.78 -17.69
C ALA A 114 6.49 -7.03 -18.43
N LYS A 115 7.30 -6.00 -18.68
CA LYS A 115 8.65 -6.13 -19.25
C LYS A 115 9.59 -6.94 -18.36
N THR A 116 9.49 -6.79 -17.04
CA THR A 116 10.30 -7.56 -16.08
C THR A 116 9.92 -9.04 -16.06
N LEU A 117 8.62 -9.36 -16.13
CA LEU A 117 8.13 -10.73 -16.26
C LEU A 117 8.50 -11.34 -17.61
N ALA A 118 8.39 -10.57 -18.69
CA ALA A 118 8.85 -10.96 -20.03
C ALA A 118 10.32 -11.37 -20.01
N GLN A 119 11.19 -10.56 -19.41
CA GLN A 119 12.61 -10.88 -19.25
C GLN A 119 12.85 -12.12 -18.40
N LYS A 120 12.13 -12.30 -17.29
CA LYS A 120 12.26 -13.45 -16.39
C LYS A 120 11.91 -14.78 -17.09
N TYR A 121 10.83 -14.79 -17.86
CA TYR A 121 10.34 -16.01 -18.52
C TYR A 121 10.82 -16.16 -19.97
N LYS A 122 11.63 -15.21 -20.48
CA LYS A 122 12.06 -15.15 -21.89
C LYS A 122 10.90 -15.19 -22.88
N ILE A 123 9.84 -14.43 -22.57
CA ILE A 123 8.62 -14.32 -23.40
C ILE A 123 8.39 -12.88 -23.83
N SER A 124 7.53 -12.65 -24.82
CA SER A 124 7.15 -11.30 -25.23
C SER A 124 6.15 -10.66 -24.27
N VAL A 125 6.10 -9.33 -24.21
CA VAL A 125 5.15 -8.59 -23.36
C VAL A 125 3.68 -8.97 -23.64
N PRO A 126 3.23 -9.12 -24.91
CA PRO A 126 1.87 -9.62 -25.19
C PRO A 126 1.60 -11.01 -24.61
N GLN A 127 2.56 -11.93 -24.70
CA GLN A 127 2.44 -13.27 -24.12
C GLN A 127 2.34 -13.24 -22.59
N VAL A 128 2.98 -12.27 -21.93
CA VAL A 128 2.80 -12.04 -20.48
C VAL A 128 1.33 -11.71 -20.18
N PHE A 129 0.70 -10.80 -20.92
CA PHE A 129 -0.70 -10.45 -20.67
C PHE A 129 -1.67 -11.59 -20.99
N GLN A 130 -1.34 -12.46 -21.95
CA GLN A 130 -2.11 -13.68 -22.21
C GLN A 130 -2.00 -14.67 -21.04
N ARG A 131 -0.80 -14.87 -20.49
CA ARG A 131 -0.54 -15.86 -19.43
C ARG A 131 -1.01 -15.41 -18.04
N PHE A 132 -0.86 -14.13 -17.71
CA PHE A 132 -1.15 -13.58 -16.38
C PHE A 132 -2.45 -12.76 -16.33
N GLY A 133 -3.09 -12.54 -17.47
CA GLY A 133 -4.30 -11.73 -17.62
C GLY A 133 -4.04 -10.22 -17.56
N LYS A 134 -5.13 -9.43 -17.67
CA LYS A 134 -5.08 -7.96 -17.71
C LYS A 134 -4.50 -7.32 -16.45
N ASP A 135 -4.74 -7.93 -15.29
CA ASP A 135 -4.32 -7.42 -13.99
C ASP A 135 -3.02 -8.07 -13.48
N LEU A 136 -2.34 -8.83 -14.34
CA LEU A 136 -1.09 -9.53 -14.05
C LEU A 136 -1.22 -10.31 -12.73
N SER A 137 -2.16 -11.24 -12.69
CA SER A 137 -2.52 -12.01 -11.51
C SER A 137 -1.92 -13.41 -11.51
N LEU A 138 -1.54 -13.88 -10.32
CA LEU A 138 -1.02 -15.22 -10.09
C LEU A 138 -1.80 -15.92 -8.97
N LEU A 139 -2.18 -17.16 -9.23
CA LEU A 139 -2.72 -18.07 -8.22
C LEU A 139 -1.58 -18.89 -7.65
N ILE A 140 -1.31 -18.73 -6.35
CA ILE A 140 -0.32 -19.52 -5.63
C ILE A 140 -1.01 -20.75 -5.08
N LYS A 141 -0.55 -21.92 -5.51
CA LYS A 141 -0.99 -23.22 -4.99
C LYS A 141 -0.24 -23.53 -3.69
N GLY A 142 -0.96 -23.89 -2.64
CA GLY A 142 -0.39 -24.32 -1.37
C GLY A 142 0.04 -25.80 -1.37
N ARG A 143 0.45 -26.29 -0.20
CA ARG A 143 0.73 -27.73 0.01
C ARG A 143 -0.57 -28.52 -0.22
N GLY A 144 -0.56 -29.40 -1.24
CA GLY A 144 -1.73 -30.19 -1.65
C GLY A 144 -2.50 -29.64 -2.86
N GLY A 145 -1.94 -28.70 -3.63
CA GLY A 145 -2.51 -28.24 -4.90
C GLY A 145 -3.71 -27.29 -4.80
N LYS A 146 -4.22 -27.06 -3.59
CA LYS A 146 -5.31 -26.10 -3.32
C LYS A 146 -4.81 -24.65 -3.48
N PRO A 147 -5.61 -23.72 -4.05
CA PRO A 147 -5.24 -22.31 -4.13
C PRO A 147 -5.14 -21.72 -2.72
N ASP A 148 -3.98 -21.19 -2.36
CA ASP A 148 -3.74 -20.58 -1.05
C ASP A 148 -4.02 -19.07 -1.09
N ARG A 149 -3.46 -18.37 -2.08
CA ARG A 149 -3.65 -16.93 -2.25
C ARG A 149 -3.50 -16.48 -3.70
N GLN A 150 -4.28 -15.48 -4.10
CA GLN A 150 -4.11 -14.77 -5.36
C GLN A 150 -3.32 -13.49 -5.15
N VAL A 151 -2.34 -13.25 -6.02
CA VAL A 151 -1.53 -12.04 -6.03
C VAL A 151 -1.81 -11.31 -7.32
N SER A 152 -2.20 -10.05 -7.26
CA SER A 152 -2.47 -9.22 -8.44
C SER A 152 -1.79 -7.86 -8.34
N PHE A 153 -1.50 -7.28 -9.50
CA PHE A 153 -1.08 -5.88 -9.55
C PHE A 153 -2.25 -4.99 -9.14
N TYR A 154 -1.97 -3.99 -8.30
CA TYR A 154 -3.00 -3.03 -7.90
C TYR A 154 -3.34 -2.11 -9.07
N GLN A 155 -4.51 -2.31 -9.65
CA GLN A 155 -5.04 -1.49 -10.73
C GLN A 155 -6.12 -0.57 -10.16
N ASN A 156 -5.81 0.72 -10.00
CA ASN A 156 -6.85 1.68 -9.64
C ASN A 156 -7.69 2.03 -10.88
N GLN A 157 -9.00 2.05 -10.67
CA GLN A 157 -10.01 2.43 -11.64
C GLN A 157 -10.69 3.75 -11.24
N ASP A 158 -10.59 4.15 -9.97
CA ASP A 158 -11.19 5.34 -9.41
C ASP A 158 -10.25 6.56 -9.54
N TRP A 159 -10.50 7.37 -10.56
CA TRP A 159 -9.77 8.62 -10.79
C TRP A 159 -10.51 9.87 -10.29
N VAL A 160 -11.37 9.70 -9.27
CA VAL A 160 -12.07 10.78 -8.58
C VAL A 160 -11.24 11.28 -7.39
N LYS A 161 -11.04 12.61 -7.30
CA LYS A 161 -10.33 13.26 -6.19
C LYS A 161 -11.06 12.99 -4.86
N LYS A 162 -10.33 12.48 -3.86
CA LYS A 162 -10.87 12.33 -2.49
C LYS A 162 -10.21 13.35 -1.56
N LYS A 163 -10.88 14.48 -1.33
CA LYS A 163 -10.37 15.59 -0.49
C LYS A 163 -10.08 15.16 0.95
N LEU A 164 -10.88 14.24 1.48
CA LEU A 164 -10.75 13.70 2.85
C LEU A 164 -9.93 12.40 2.89
N ALA A 165 -9.11 12.09 1.88
CA ALA A 165 -8.33 10.85 1.86
C ALA A 165 -7.43 10.67 3.09
N PHE A 166 -7.01 11.75 3.75
CA PHE A 166 -6.25 11.71 5.00
C PHE A 166 -7.10 11.78 6.27
N GLN A 167 -8.36 12.23 6.15
CA GLN A 167 -9.27 12.44 7.28
C GLN A 167 -10.27 11.28 7.34
N GLY A 168 -9.88 10.21 8.04
CA GLY A 168 -10.84 9.39 8.79
C GLY A 168 -11.72 8.40 8.03
N GLY A 169 -11.35 7.93 6.85
CA GLY A 169 -11.85 6.63 6.38
C GLY A 169 -11.03 5.54 7.05
N SER A 170 -11.65 4.60 7.77
CA SER A 170 -11.01 3.39 8.32
C SER A 170 -9.81 3.01 7.47
N GLN A 171 -8.59 3.08 8.03
CA GLN A 171 -7.38 2.65 7.34
C GLN A 171 -7.70 1.30 6.68
N ASP A 172 -7.88 1.29 5.35
CA ASP A 172 -7.65 0.08 4.59
C ASP A 172 -6.25 -0.33 5.00
N ASP A 173 -6.18 -1.47 5.67
CA ASP A 173 -5.05 -2.04 6.39
C ASP A 173 -3.77 -1.94 5.53
N MET A 174 -3.14 -0.76 5.52
CA MET A 174 -1.80 -0.55 5.02
C MET A 174 -0.95 -1.17 6.10
N ASP A 175 -0.79 -2.47 5.97
CA ASP A 175 -0.03 -3.30 6.86
C ASP A 175 1.43 -2.86 6.74
N VAL A 176 1.79 -1.85 7.54
CA VAL A 176 3.15 -1.31 7.68
C VAL A 176 4.11 -2.45 8.00
N VAL A 177 3.63 -3.48 8.70
CA VAL A 177 4.39 -4.70 8.96
C VAL A 177 4.64 -5.47 7.66
N ARG A 178 3.68 -5.58 6.75
CA ARG A 178 3.88 -6.22 5.44
C ARG A 178 4.84 -5.46 4.53
N THR A 179 4.85 -4.12 4.58
CA THR A 179 5.77 -3.28 3.78
C THR A 179 7.21 -3.32 4.32
N LEU A 180 7.39 -3.44 5.63
CA LEU A 180 8.71 -3.50 6.30
C LEU A 180 9.25 -4.92 6.48
N VAL A 181 8.46 -5.96 6.18
CA VAL A 181 8.90 -7.35 6.20
C VAL A 181 9.46 -7.71 4.82
N ARG A 182 10.62 -7.14 4.48
CA ARG A 182 11.49 -7.66 3.42
C ARG A 182 12.02 -9.05 3.82
N LEU A 183 11.38 -10.06 3.23
CA LEU A 183 11.78 -11.39 2.74
C LEU A 183 13.18 -12.04 2.95
N ARG A 184 14.15 -11.54 3.73
CA ARG A 184 15.47 -12.25 3.78
C ARG A 184 16.34 -12.14 5.05
N THR A 185 15.77 -12.32 6.24
CA THR A 185 16.62 -12.60 7.44
C THR A 185 15.88 -13.45 8.48
N ARG A 186 16.49 -14.59 8.84
CA ARG A 186 15.97 -15.61 9.78
C ARG A 186 16.09 -15.22 11.26
N SER A 187 16.77 -14.13 11.59
CA SER A 187 16.94 -13.64 12.96
C SER A 187 16.59 -12.16 13.05
N LYS A 188 15.81 -11.79 14.08
CA LYS A 188 15.30 -10.44 14.35
C LYS A 188 15.81 -9.92 15.72
N LEU A 189 17.04 -10.23 16.11
CA LEU A 189 17.69 -9.48 17.18
C LEU A 189 17.85 -8.04 16.66
N GLY A 190 17.06 -7.09 17.16
CA GLY A 190 17.13 -5.67 16.77
C GLY A 190 15.87 -5.09 16.11
N LYS A 191 14.71 -5.75 16.16
CA LYS A 191 13.43 -5.12 15.77
C LYS A 191 12.72 -4.50 16.98
N PRO A 192 12.09 -3.33 16.84
CA PRO A 192 11.29 -2.74 17.92
C PRO A 192 10.18 -3.69 18.36
N CYS A 193 9.74 -3.54 19.61
CA CYS A 193 8.65 -4.35 20.16
C CYS A 193 7.42 -4.26 19.26
N CYS A 194 6.85 -5.39 18.85
CA CYS A 194 5.69 -5.38 17.96
C CYS A 194 4.39 -4.90 18.63
N ILE A 195 4.34 -4.82 19.97
CA ILE A 195 3.15 -4.44 20.73
C ILE A 195 3.18 -2.93 21.01
N CYS A 196 4.26 -2.43 21.60
CA CYS A 196 4.36 -1.02 21.96
C CYS A 196 5.15 -0.16 20.96
N GLY A 197 5.81 -0.77 19.96
CA GLY A 197 6.60 -0.05 18.97
C GLY A 197 7.95 0.48 19.48
N GLU A 198 8.25 0.32 20.77
CA GLU A 198 9.45 0.86 21.39
C GLU A 198 10.72 0.10 20.97
N ALA A 199 11.76 0.84 20.62
CA ALA A 199 13.06 0.30 20.15
C ALA A 199 14.15 0.36 21.22
N GLN A 200 13.97 1.18 22.26
CA GLN A 200 14.99 1.45 23.28
C GLN A 200 15.06 0.39 24.38
N LYS A 201 14.02 -0.44 24.53
CA LYS A 201 13.95 -1.50 25.55
C LYS A 201 14.61 -2.79 25.07
N GLN A 202 15.12 -3.59 26.00
CA GLN A 202 15.66 -4.93 25.71
C GLN A 202 14.57 -5.79 25.05
N ILE A 203 14.85 -6.19 23.81
CA ILE A 203 13.93 -6.98 22.98
C ILE A 203 14.23 -8.47 23.14
N GLU A 204 13.22 -9.21 23.56
CA GLU A 204 13.22 -10.66 23.71
C GLU A 204 12.36 -11.32 22.61
N MET A 205 12.70 -12.55 22.25
CA MET A 205 11.94 -13.32 21.26
C MET A 205 10.89 -14.18 21.97
N HIS A 206 9.63 -13.78 21.89
CA HIS A 206 8.53 -14.57 22.44
C HIS A 206 8.09 -15.67 21.47
N HIS A 207 8.00 -16.92 21.96
CA HIS A 207 7.51 -18.04 21.18
C HIS A 207 5.99 -18.19 21.34
N ILE A 208 5.25 -17.97 20.26
CA ILE A 208 3.78 -18.09 20.25
C ILE A 208 3.42 -19.56 20.03
N ARG A 209 2.60 -20.11 20.93
CA ARG A 209 1.99 -21.44 20.74
C ARG A 209 1.01 -21.37 19.57
N HIS A 210 0.93 -22.47 18.82
CA HIS A 210 0.11 -22.64 17.61
C HIS A 210 -1.14 -21.75 17.60
N ILE A 211 -1.17 -20.78 16.67
CA ILE A 211 -2.32 -19.88 16.47
C ILE A 211 -3.50 -20.77 16.10
N ARG A 212 -4.39 -21.05 17.05
CA ARG A 212 -5.68 -21.70 16.74
C ARG A 212 -6.35 -20.80 15.71
N LYS A 213 -6.79 -21.37 14.59
CA LYS A 213 -7.61 -20.67 13.59
C LYS A 213 -8.82 -20.12 14.33
N LEU A 214 -8.78 -18.85 14.74
CA LEU A 214 -9.90 -18.21 15.37
C LEU A 214 -10.98 -18.13 14.29
N SER A 215 -12.02 -18.96 14.46
CA SER A 215 -13.11 -19.11 13.49
C SER A 215 -13.76 -17.76 13.19
N ASN A 216 -14.37 -17.68 12.01
CA ASN A 216 -14.76 -16.50 11.23
C ASN A 216 -15.69 -15.44 11.90
N LYS A 217 -15.66 -15.16 13.21
CA LYS A 217 -16.67 -14.29 13.83
C LYS A 217 -16.25 -13.23 14.83
N ARG A 218 -14.98 -12.85 14.94
CA ARG A 218 -14.61 -11.62 15.69
C ARG A 218 -13.52 -10.81 14.96
N VAL A 219 -13.77 -9.52 14.81
CA VAL A 219 -12.78 -8.49 14.46
C VAL A 219 -11.65 -8.66 15.47
N ALA A 220 -10.46 -9.05 15.01
CA ALA A 220 -9.32 -9.21 15.90
C ALA A 220 -8.83 -7.83 16.33
N THR A 221 -8.97 -7.51 17.61
CA THR A 221 -8.40 -6.32 18.25
C THR A 221 -7.00 -6.62 18.80
N GLY A 222 -6.15 -5.59 18.92
CA GLY A 222 -4.84 -5.69 19.57
C GLY A 222 -3.84 -6.67 18.91
N PHE A 223 -3.14 -7.45 19.73
CA PHE A 223 -2.06 -8.37 19.31
C PHE A 223 -2.56 -9.55 18.48
N ASN A 224 -3.83 -9.97 18.62
CA ASN A 224 -4.42 -11.00 17.75
C ASN A 224 -4.46 -10.60 16.27
N ARG A 225 -4.58 -9.30 15.97
CA ARG A 225 -4.48 -8.78 14.59
C ARG A 225 -3.08 -8.95 14.04
N LEU A 226 -2.07 -8.65 14.85
CA LEU A 226 -0.64 -8.82 14.53
C LEU A 226 -0.25 -10.29 14.38
N LEU A 227 -0.76 -11.17 15.24
CA LEU A 227 -0.57 -12.61 15.16
C LEU A 227 -1.15 -13.20 13.86
N ARG A 228 -2.37 -12.79 13.49
CA ARG A 228 -3.02 -13.17 12.22
C ARG A 228 -2.21 -12.71 11.00
N ALA A 229 -1.68 -11.49 11.01
CA ALA A 229 -0.91 -10.94 9.89
C ALA A 229 0.49 -11.54 9.77
N MET A 230 1.17 -11.81 10.89
CA MET A 230 2.56 -12.28 10.89
C MET A 230 2.70 -13.78 10.61
N ASN A 231 1.73 -14.61 11.00
CA ASN A 231 1.74 -16.08 10.84
C ASN A 231 3.12 -16.73 11.14
N ARG A 232 3.72 -16.35 12.28
CA ARG A 232 5.06 -16.78 12.73
C ARG A 232 4.98 -17.37 14.12
N LYS A 233 5.85 -18.35 14.41
CA LYS A 233 5.98 -18.97 15.74
C LYS A 233 6.76 -18.12 16.74
N GLN A 234 7.45 -17.06 16.30
CA GLN A 234 8.32 -16.23 17.14
C GLN A 234 8.19 -14.75 16.78
N VAL A 235 8.07 -13.89 17.80
CA VAL A 235 7.82 -12.44 17.65
C VAL A 235 8.70 -11.63 18.62
N PRO A 236 9.34 -10.52 18.16
CA PRO A 236 10.13 -9.65 19.02
C PRO A 236 9.23 -8.74 19.88
N VAL A 237 9.45 -8.77 21.19
CA VAL A 237 8.71 -7.98 22.20
C VAL A 237 9.68 -7.44 23.25
N CYS A 238 9.40 -6.29 23.85
CA CYS A 238 10.15 -5.86 25.03
C CYS A 238 9.84 -6.75 26.23
N SER A 239 10.70 -6.76 27.24
CA SER A 239 10.51 -7.49 28.51
C SER A 239 9.12 -7.28 29.12
N ASP A 240 8.63 -6.04 29.21
CA ASP A 240 7.29 -5.74 29.76
C ASP A 240 6.17 -6.43 28.98
N CYS A 241 6.23 -6.36 27.65
CA CYS A 241 5.25 -6.99 26.78
C CYS A 241 5.39 -8.51 26.80
N HIS A 242 6.61 -9.03 26.95
CA HIS A 242 6.88 -10.45 27.10
C HIS A 242 6.16 -11.02 28.33
N TRP A 243 6.28 -10.37 29.48
CA TRP A 243 5.60 -10.76 30.71
C TRP A 243 4.08 -10.62 30.63
N LYS A 244 3.57 -9.56 29.99
CA LYS A 244 2.11 -9.39 29.77
C LYS A 244 1.52 -10.52 28.92
N ILE A 245 2.27 -11.03 27.95
CA ILE A 245 1.84 -12.19 27.14
C ILE A 245 1.81 -13.46 28.00
N HIS A 246 2.86 -13.72 28.79
CA HIS A 246 2.90 -14.88 29.70
C HIS A 246 1.78 -14.86 30.74
N ARG A 247 1.40 -13.67 31.23
CA ARG A 247 0.30 -13.48 32.19
C ARG A 247 -1.09 -13.53 31.58
N GLY A 248 -1.20 -13.52 30.24
CA GLY A 248 -2.48 -13.49 29.54
C GLY A 248 -3.27 -12.18 29.73
N GLU A 249 -2.63 -11.11 30.19
CA GLU A 249 -3.26 -9.83 30.55
C GLU A 249 -3.32 -8.84 29.38
N TYR A 250 -2.82 -9.23 28.20
CA TYR A 250 -2.69 -8.31 27.07
C TYR A 250 -4.04 -7.93 26.43
N ASP A 251 -5.08 -8.76 26.56
CA ASP A 251 -6.43 -8.57 25.97
C ASP A 251 -7.53 -8.33 27.03
N GLY A 252 -7.17 -8.13 28.31
CA GLY A 252 -8.11 -7.80 29.39
C GLY A 252 -8.93 -8.95 29.99
N LEU A 253 -8.91 -10.16 29.40
CA LEU A 253 -9.57 -11.35 29.96
C LEU A 253 -8.64 -12.57 29.90
N LYS A 254 -8.39 -13.21 31.06
CA LYS A 254 -7.60 -14.44 31.17
C LYS A 254 -8.43 -15.63 30.64
N LEU A 255 -7.81 -16.57 29.91
CA LEU A 255 -8.46 -17.81 29.48
C LEU A 255 -8.94 -18.66 30.67
N SER A 256 -8.25 -18.57 31.81
CA SER A 256 -8.67 -19.20 33.07
C SER A 256 -10.02 -18.69 33.55
N ASN A 257 -10.35 -17.43 33.28
CA ASN A 257 -11.61 -16.80 33.69
C ASN A 257 -12.79 -17.22 32.79
N LEU A 258 -12.56 -17.99 31.74
CA LEU A 258 -13.57 -18.54 30.83
C LEU A 258 -13.80 -20.04 31.03
N ALA A 259 -13.06 -20.68 31.94
CA ALA A 259 -13.28 -22.08 32.27
C ALA A 259 -14.44 -22.16 33.28
N TYR A 260 -15.55 -22.78 32.90
CA TYR A 260 -16.59 -23.21 33.84
C TYR A 260 -16.07 -24.47 34.54
N PRO A 261 -15.82 -24.47 35.86
CA PRO A 261 -15.60 -25.70 36.60
C PRO A 261 -16.97 -26.36 36.84
N PRO A 262 -17.28 -27.51 36.22
CA PRO A 262 -18.44 -28.28 36.66
C PRO A 262 -18.18 -28.75 38.09
N ARG A 263 -19.12 -28.43 38.99
CA ARG A 263 -19.20 -29.08 40.31
C ARG A 263 -19.60 -30.54 40.14
#